data_AF-F7SV26-F1
#
_entry.id   AF-F7SV26-F1
#
_cell.length_a   1.000
_cell.length_b   1.000
_cell.length_c   1.000
_cell.angle_alpha   90.00
_cell.angle_beta   90.00
_cell.angle_gamma   90.00
#
_symmetry.space_group_name_H-M   'P 1'
#
loop_
_entity.id
_entity.type
_entity.pdbx_description
1 polymer ?
#
loop_
_entity_poly.entity_id
_entity_poly.type
_entity_poly.pdbx_seq_one_letter_code
_entity_poly.pdbx_strand_id
1 'polypeptide(L)' 'AAAGAAAAAPASGGGDPVQRLQQLKDLLDKGLITPADYDTAKAEVLKKLTS' A
#
# COMPACT_ATOMS: atom_id res chain seq x y z
N ALA A 1 -29.59 -13.33 -12.67
CA ALA A 1 -29.58 -12.25 -11.65
C ALA A 1 -28.18 -12.16 -11.06
N ALA A 2 -27.76 -10.94 -10.72
CA ALA A 2 -26.39 -10.49 -10.51
C ALA A 2 -25.73 -10.90 -9.18
N ALA A 3 -24.40 -11.01 -9.21
CA ALA A 3 -23.39 -10.44 -8.30
C ALA A 3 -22.05 -11.12 -8.64
N GLY A 4 -21.08 -10.48 -9.29
CA GLY A 4 -20.43 -9.26 -8.81
C GLY A 4 -19.19 -9.57 -7.96
N ALA A 5 -18.41 -10.61 -8.28
CA ALA A 5 -17.08 -10.81 -7.71
C ALA A 5 -16.04 -10.12 -8.59
N ALA A 6 -15.98 -8.79 -8.50
CA ALA A 6 -14.80 -8.04 -8.87
C ALA A 6 -13.71 -8.42 -7.86
N ALA A 7 -13.00 -9.52 -8.15
CA ALA A 7 -11.76 -9.83 -7.49
C ALA A 7 -10.82 -8.65 -7.75
N ALA A 8 -10.59 -7.88 -6.69
CA ALA A 8 -9.62 -6.81 -6.65
C ALA A 8 -8.24 -7.37 -7.00
N ALA A 9 -7.89 -7.28 -8.27
CA ALA A 9 -6.50 -7.26 -8.69
C ALA A 9 -6.02 -5.83 -8.41
N PRO A 10 -5.18 -5.57 -7.39
CA PRO A 10 -4.48 -4.30 -7.37
C PRO A 10 -3.62 -4.26 -8.64
N ALA A 11 -3.94 -3.25 -9.43
CA ALA A 11 -3.36 -2.95 -10.72
C ALA A 11 -1.83 -2.98 -10.65
N SER A 12 -1.27 -3.41 -11.78
CA SER A 12 0.05 -3.08 -12.28
C SER A 12 0.58 -1.76 -11.72
N GLY A 13 1.83 -1.77 -11.26
CA GLY A 13 2.53 -0.53 -11.05
C GLY A 13 3.88 -0.73 -10.40
N GLY A 14 4.95 -0.50 -11.16
CA GLY A 14 6.14 0.11 -10.60
C GLY A 14 5.87 1.54 -10.12
N GLY A 15 4.74 1.78 -9.46
CA GLY A 15 4.04 3.06 -9.37
C GLY A 15 4.23 3.72 -8.02
N ASP A 16 4.68 4.96 -8.11
CA ASP A 16 4.71 6.05 -7.16
C ASP A 16 4.88 5.74 -5.66
N PRO A 17 5.89 6.34 -5.01
CA PRO A 17 6.06 6.22 -3.57
C PRO A 17 4.78 6.59 -2.78
N VAL A 18 3.96 7.50 -3.29
CA VAL A 18 2.67 7.89 -2.69
C VAL A 18 1.66 6.73 -2.67
N GLN A 19 1.59 5.91 -3.72
CA GLN A 19 0.71 4.73 -3.78
C GLN A 19 1.16 3.66 -2.78
N ARG A 20 2.47 3.46 -2.65
CA ARG A 20 3.03 2.51 -1.68
C ARG A 20 2.68 2.88 -0.25
N LEU A 21 2.75 4.17 0.08
CA LEU A 21 2.34 4.71 1.38
C LEU A 21 0.87 4.46 1.70
N GLN A 22 -0.02 4.65 0.72
CA GLN A 22 -1.45 4.35 0.88
C GLN A 22 -1.70 2.85 1.10
N GLN A 23 -1.05 1.98 0.32
CA GLN A 23 -1.20 0.54 0.45
C GLN A 23 -0.72 0.02 1.82
N LEU A 24 0.41 0.53 2.31
CA LEU A 24 0.91 0.22 3.65
C LEU A 24 -0.08 0.66 4.74
N LYS A 25 -0.70 1.84 4.59
CA LYS A 25 -1.68 2.37 5.55
C LYS A 25 -2.93 1.50 5.60
N ASP A 26 -3.41 1.07 4.43
CA ASP A 26 -4.58 0.18 4.29
C ASP A 26 -4.32 -1.18 4.95
N LEU A 27 -3.11 -1.73 4.81
CA LEU A 27 -2.70 -2.96 5.48
C LEU A 27 -2.63 -2.80 7.01
N LEU A 28 -2.17 -1.65 7.50
CA LEU A 28 -2.10 -1.36 8.94
C LEU A 28 -3.50 -1.22 9.54
N ASP A 29 -4.40 -0.54 8.84
CA ASP A 29 -5.80 -0.35 9.26
C ASP A 29 -6.55 -1.70 9.34
N LYS A 30 -6.22 -2.61 8.42
CA LYS A 30 -6.66 -4.01 8.44
C LYS A 30 -5.97 -4.89 9.49
N GLY A 31 -4.96 -4.39 10.20
CA GLY A 31 -4.16 -5.15 11.17
C GLY A 31 -3.27 -6.23 10.54
N LEU A 32 -3.03 -6.18 9.22
CA LEU A 32 -2.18 -7.11 8.48
C LEU A 32 -0.68 -6.79 8.66
N ILE A 33 -0.36 -5.54 8.98
CA ILE A 33 0.99 -5.11 9.33
C ILE A 33 0.99 -4.34 10.65
N THR A 34 2.15 -4.26 11.27
CA THR A 34 2.35 -3.49 12.49
C THR A 34 2.69 -2.02 12.19
N PRO A 35 2.49 -1.10 13.16
CA PRO A 35 2.98 0.28 13.03
C PRO A 35 4.49 0.36 12.77
N ALA A 36 5.29 -0.57 13.32
CA ALA A 36 6.72 -0.63 13.09
C ALA A 36 7.08 -0.98 11.63
N ASP A 37 6.37 -1.94 11.03
CA ASP A 37 6.50 -2.28 9.60
C ASP A 37 6.12 -1.10 8.70
N TYR A 38 5.03 -0.39 9.03
CA TYR A 38 4.59 0.77 8.28
C TYR A 38 5.64 1.89 8.28
N ASP A 39 6.19 2.24 9.44
CA ASP A 39 7.18 3.32 9.56
C ASP A 39 8.48 3.01 8.81
N THR A 40 8.96 1.76 8.90
CA THR A 40 10.16 1.32 8.18
C THR A 40 9.96 1.43 6.66
N ALA A 41 8.83 0.94 6.15
CA ALA A 41 8.52 1.00 4.73
C ALA A 41 8.25 2.45 4.26
N LYS A 42 7.63 3.29 5.10
CA LYS A 42 7.43 4.72 4.83
C LYS A 42 8.74 5.48 4.68
N ALA A 43 9.74 5.19 5.52
CA ALA A 43 11.06 5.82 5.44
C ALA A 43 11.76 5.51 4.11
N GLU A 44 11.76 4.25 3.68
CA GLU A 44 12.29 3.80 2.39
C GLU A 44 11.59 4.47 1.21
N VAL A 45 10.27 4.59 1.29
CA VAL A 45 9.42 5.20 0.27
C VAL A 45 9.65 6.71 0.16
N LEU A 46 9.72 7.43 1.29
CA LEU A 46 10.04 8.86 1.32
C LEU A 46 11.44 9.13 0.79
N LYS A 47 12.41 8.27 1.14
CA LYS A 47 13.78 8.39 0.63
C LYS A 47 13.83 8.28 -0.89
N LYS A 48 13.03 7.40 -1.51
CA LYS A 48 12.87 7.30 -2.97
C LYS A 48 12.07 8.44 -3.61
N LEU A 49 11.25 9.16 -2.85
CA LEU A 49 10.49 10.32 -3.33
C LEU A 49 11.34 11.60 -3.33
N THR A 50 12.25 11.74 -2.37
CA THR A 50 13.06 12.95 -2.16
C THR A 50 14.49 12.87 -2.67
N SER A 51 14.98 11.68 -3.04
CA SER A 51 16.26 11.48 -3.75
C SER A 51 16.01 11.45 -5.25
#